data_AF-A0A510KI18-F1
#
_entry.id   AF-A0A510KI18-F1
#
_cell.length_a   1.000
_cell.length_b   1.000
_cell.length_c   1.000
_cell.angle_alpha   90.00
_cell.angle_beta   90.00
_cell.angle_gamma   90.00
#
_symmetry.space_group_name_H-M   'P 1'
#
loop_
_entity.id
_entity.type
_entity.pdbx_description
1 polymer ?
#
loop_
_entity_poly.entity_id
_entity_poly.type
_entity_poly.pdbx_seq_one_letter_code
_entity_poly.pdbx_strand_id
1 'polypeptide(L)'
;MKKIIVLLLIILVIFLYFNNSREVKKEGFYSVSFFYSDNKEKIFQVENIEIDYFKNIIIKLKKIYNKMELKKIIMYYKDKKIGEIIVNERLGIDSLKDAKYIDVDKKEFIYSIDKEITHILGSKNEKYKITTSIYMEKGFDLEFVIENEDKTATIKKEISVAYNE
;
A
#
# COMPACT_ATOMS: atom_id res chain seq x y z
N MET A 1 15.08 49.99 24.46
CA MET A 1 14.03 49.73 23.44
C MET A 1 14.60 49.21 22.12
N LYS A 2 15.47 49.96 21.41
CA LYS A 2 16.03 49.50 20.11
C LYS A 2 16.72 48.11 20.15
N LYS A 3 17.53 47.82 21.19
CA LYS A 3 18.22 46.52 21.33
C LYS A 3 17.27 45.32 21.54
N ILE A 4 16.14 45.53 22.22
CA ILE A 4 15.13 44.48 22.47
C ILE A 4 14.36 44.17 21.17
N ILE A 5 14.03 45.21 20.39
CA ILE A 5 13.37 45.07 19.09
C ILE A 5 14.27 44.32 18.10
N VAL A 6 15.57 44.62 18.08
CA VAL A 6 16.54 43.91 17.25
C VAL A 6 16.67 42.44 17.66
N LEU A 7 16.69 42.14 18.97
CA LEU A 7 16.73 40.76 19.46
C LEU A 7 15.48 39.97 19.05
N LEU A 8 14.30 40.57 19.17
CA LEU A 8 13.04 39.97 18.72
C LEU A 8 13.03 39.70 17.21
N LEU A 9 13.55 40.63 16.40
CA LEU A 9 13.68 40.43 14.96
C LEU A 9 14.63 39.28 14.62
N ILE A 10 15.76 39.14 15.32
CA ILE A 10 16.70 38.03 15.12
C ILE A 10 16.03 36.69 15.47
N ILE A 11 15.32 36.61 16.60
CA ILE A 11 14.59 35.40 17.01
C ILE A 11 13.49 35.06 15.98
N LEU A 12 12.78 36.07 15.47
CA LEU A 12 11.77 35.88 14.45
C LEU A 12 12.35 35.36 13.13
N VAL A 13 13.50 35.90 12.69
CA VAL A 13 14.20 35.43 11.49
C VAL A 13 14.69 34.00 11.67
N ILE A 14 15.23 33.66 12.85
CA ILE A 14 15.64 32.28 13.18
C ILE A 14 14.43 31.35 13.20
N PHE A 15 13.31 31.76 13.80
CA PHE A 15 12.06 30.99 13.85
C PHE A 15 11.48 30.76 12.44
N LEU A 16 11.47 31.80 11.60
CA LEU A 16 11.06 31.70 10.19
C LEU A 16 12.03 30.83 9.39
N TYR A 17 13.34 30.92 9.63
CA TYR A 17 14.33 30.06 8.99
C TYR A 17 14.12 28.58 9.35
N PHE A 18 13.92 28.26 10.64
CA PHE A 18 13.65 26.88 11.06
C PHE A 18 12.28 26.35 10.60
N ASN A 19 11.26 27.21 10.51
CA ASN A 19 9.94 26.80 10.01
C ASN A 19 9.87 26.69 8.48
N ASN A 20 10.54 27.58 7.74
CA ASN A 20 10.63 27.50 6.27
C ASN A 20 11.68 26.48 5.80
N SER A 21 12.68 26.14 6.62
CA SER A 21 13.63 25.04 6.36
C SER A 21 12.98 23.66 6.49
N ARG A 22 11.73 23.57 6.96
CA ARG A 22 10.89 22.39 6.73
C ARG A 22 10.32 22.42 5.31
N GLU A 23 11.16 22.61 4.31
CA GLU A 23 11.07 21.69 3.17
C GLU A 23 11.39 20.32 3.76
N VAL A 24 10.38 19.69 4.32
CA VAL A 24 10.36 18.24 4.41
C VAL A 24 10.55 17.84 2.96
N LYS A 25 11.78 17.50 2.57
CA LYS A 25 11.99 16.69 1.38
C LYS A 25 11.05 15.53 1.62
N LYS A 26 9.89 15.56 0.94
CA LYS A 26 9.02 14.41 0.95
C LYS A 26 9.92 13.35 0.36
N GLU A 27 10.31 12.38 1.18
CA GLU A 27 11.02 11.24 0.63
C GLU A 27 10.11 10.70 -0.47
N GLY A 28 10.67 10.50 -1.66
CA GLY A 28 9.84 10.14 -2.78
C GLY A 28 9.09 8.83 -2.51
N PHE A 29 7.87 8.73 -3.02
CA PHE A 29 6.95 7.63 -2.71
C PHE A 29 6.34 7.04 -3.97
N TYR A 30 5.94 5.77 -3.89
CA TYR A 30 5.32 5.07 -5.02
C TYR A 30 3.81 5.22 -5.02
N SER A 31 3.21 5.73 -6.09
CA SER A 31 1.78 5.59 -6.35
C SER A 31 1.50 4.23 -6.99
N VAL A 32 0.40 3.57 -6.60
CA VAL A 32 -0.04 2.28 -7.17
C VAL A 32 -1.51 2.37 -7.56
N SER A 33 -1.87 1.79 -8.72
CA SER A 33 -3.25 1.68 -9.19
C SER A 33 -3.49 0.32 -9.85
N PHE A 34 -4.67 -0.28 -9.66
CA PHE A 34 -5.05 -1.48 -10.41
C PHE A 34 -5.54 -1.14 -11.80
N PHE A 35 -5.24 -2.00 -12.76
CA PHE A 35 -6.05 -2.08 -13.97
C PHE A 35 -7.41 -2.71 -13.64
N TYR A 36 -8.47 -2.23 -14.29
CA TYR A 36 -9.75 -2.96 -14.35
C TYR A 36 -9.48 -4.31 -15.00
N SER A 37 -9.18 -5.30 -14.18
CA SER A 37 -9.00 -6.69 -14.58
C SER A 37 -10.33 -7.40 -14.38
N ASP A 38 -10.91 -7.88 -15.48
CA ASP A 38 -12.08 -8.76 -15.48
C ASP A 38 -11.79 -9.97 -14.59
N ASN A 39 -12.39 -9.98 -13.39
CA ASN A 39 -12.32 -11.11 -12.45
C ASN A 39 -12.97 -12.35 -13.08
N LYS A 40 -12.20 -13.14 -13.84
CA LYS A 40 -12.67 -14.42 -14.41
C LYS A 40 -12.53 -15.58 -13.42
N GLU A 41 -11.69 -15.46 -12.41
CA GLU A 41 -11.50 -16.50 -11.40
C GLU A 41 -12.09 -16.07 -10.06
N LYS A 42 -13.36 -16.41 -9.84
CA LYS A 42 -14.03 -16.30 -8.53
C LYS A 42 -13.55 -17.42 -7.62
N ILE A 43 -12.36 -17.26 -7.05
CA ILE A 43 -11.83 -18.25 -6.12
C ILE A 43 -12.15 -17.81 -4.68
N PHE A 44 -12.66 -18.75 -3.88
CA PHE A 44 -13.00 -18.57 -2.45
C PHE A 44 -13.87 -17.37 -2.06
N GLN A 45 -15.01 -17.17 -2.72
CA GLN A 45 -16.01 -16.14 -2.31
C GLN A 45 -15.45 -14.71 -2.19
N VAL A 46 -14.25 -14.45 -2.68
CA VAL A 46 -13.70 -13.10 -2.86
C VAL A 46 -14.50 -12.46 -3.99
N GLU A 47 -15.13 -11.33 -3.69
CA GLU A 47 -15.90 -10.57 -4.67
C GLU A 47 -14.98 -9.69 -5.50
N ASN A 48 -14.10 -8.96 -4.82
CA ASN A 48 -13.16 -8.07 -5.45
C ASN A 48 -11.89 -7.87 -4.61
N ILE A 49 -10.83 -7.45 -5.27
CA ILE A 49 -9.62 -6.92 -4.64
C ILE A 49 -9.33 -5.57 -5.28
N GLU A 50 -9.24 -4.54 -4.45
CA GLU A 50 -9.01 -3.15 -4.83
C GLU A 50 -7.80 -2.59 -4.08
N ILE A 51 -7.17 -1.56 -4.65
CA ILE A 51 -6.16 -0.76 -3.99
C ILE A 51 -6.70 0.66 -3.99
N ASP A 52 -6.86 1.21 -2.79
CA ASP A 52 -7.32 2.58 -2.64
C ASP A 52 -6.19 3.58 -2.89
N TYR A 53 -6.55 4.87 -2.87
CA TYR A 53 -5.60 5.97 -3.04
C TYR A 53 -4.48 5.99 -1.97
N PHE A 54 -4.75 5.45 -0.78
CA PHE A 54 -3.80 5.37 0.33
C PHE A 54 -2.95 4.09 0.30
N LYS A 55 -3.00 3.32 -0.80
CA LYS A 55 -2.26 2.06 -0.99
C LYS A 55 -2.67 1.02 0.06
N ASN A 56 -3.94 1.02 0.44
CA ASN A 56 -4.53 -0.09 1.16
C ASN A 56 -5.11 -1.07 0.16
N ILE A 57 -4.74 -2.33 0.33
CA ILE A 57 -5.41 -3.44 -0.33
C ILE A 57 -6.72 -3.68 0.40
N ILE A 58 -7.81 -3.60 -0.35
CA ILE A 58 -9.17 -3.88 0.11
C ILE A 58 -9.62 -5.17 -0.53
N ILE A 59 -9.75 -6.23 0.26
CA ILE A 59 -10.28 -7.52 -0.17
C ILE A 59 -11.74 -7.60 0.28
N LYS A 60 -12.66 -7.57 -0.68
CA LYS A 60 -14.09 -7.67 -0.41
C LYS A 60 -14.55 -9.12 -0.47
N LEU A 61 -15.24 -9.57 0.58
CA LEU A 61 -15.74 -10.93 0.69
C LEU A 61 -17.27 -10.98 0.66
N LYS A 62 -17.84 -12.03 0.06
CA LYS A 62 -19.29 -12.29 0.14
C LYS A 62 -19.75 -12.48 1.59
N LYS A 63 -18.89 -13.12 2.38
CA LYS A 63 -19.09 -13.48 3.79
C LYS A 63 -17.73 -13.52 4.49
N ILE A 64 -17.73 -13.18 5.77
CA ILE A 64 -16.54 -13.27 6.63
C ILE A 64 -16.27 -14.74 6.98
N TYR A 65 -15.03 -15.19 6.83
CA TYR A 65 -14.61 -16.58 7.02
C TYR A 65 -13.48 -16.68 8.04
N ASN A 66 -13.76 -17.27 9.20
CA ASN A 66 -12.82 -17.31 10.34
C ASN A 66 -11.50 -18.04 10.06
N LYS A 67 -11.50 -19.02 9.15
CA LYS A 67 -10.31 -19.82 8.79
C LYS A 67 -9.60 -19.33 7.53
N MET A 68 -10.12 -18.26 6.90
CA MET A 68 -9.53 -17.74 5.67
C MET A 68 -8.43 -16.74 6.02
N GLU A 69 -7.29 -16.82 5.33
CA GLU A 69 -6.09 -16.05 5.66
C GLU A 69 -5.40 -15.56 4.39
N LEU A 70 -5.02 -14.28 4.37
CA LEU A 70 -4.07 -13.77 3.40
C LEU A 70 -2.66 -14.09 3.90
N LYS A 71 -2.05 -15.12 3.33
CA LYS A 71 -0.70 -15.57 3.72
C LYS A 71 0.36 -14.59 3.27
N LYS A 72 0.32 -14.24 1.99
CA LYS A 72 1.34 -13.40 1.38
C LYS A 72 0.87 -12.74 0.10
N ILE A 73 1.59 -11.69 -0.27
CA ILE A 73 1.43 -10.98 -1.54
C ILE A 73 2.77 -11.06 -2.27
N ILE A 74 2.77 -11.55 -3.50
CA ILE A 74 3.98 -11.67 -4.32
C ILE A 74 3.92 -10.58 -5.39
N MET A 75 5.00 -9.81 -5.50
CA MET A 75 5.11 -8.75 -6.49
C MET A 75 5.94 -9.23 -7.67
N TYR A 76 5.41 -9.03 -8.88
CA TYR A 76 6.09 -9.30 -10.14
C TYR A 76 6.30 -8.01 -10.92
N TYR A 77 7.37 -7.99 -11.71
CA TYR A 77 7.61 -6.99 -12.74
C TYR A 77 8.07 -7.69 -14.01
N LYS A 78 7.31 -7.52 -15.10
CA LYS A 78 7.53 -8.19 -16.40
C LYS A 78 7.70 -9.69 -16.22
N ASP A 79 6.73 -10.31 -15.55
CA ASP A 79 6.65 -11.74 -15.21
C ASP A 79 7.79 -12.29 -14.32
N LYS A 80 8.66 -11.43 -13.78
CA LYS A 80 9.72 -11.83 -12.84
C LYS A 80 9.30 -11.47 -11.42
N LYS A 81 9.40 -12.43 -10.49
CA LYS A 81 9.20 -12.19 -9.07
C LYS A 81 10.27 -11.20 -8.57
N ILE A 82 9.85 -10.08 -8.02
CA ILE A 82 10.74 -9.02 -7.50
C ILE A 82 10.67 -8.85 -5.98
N GLY A 83 9.63 -9.37 -5.34
CA GLY A 83 9.46 -9.28 -3.90
C GLY A 83 8.31 -10.12 -3.38
N GLU A 84 8.30 -10.32 -2.07
CA GLU A 84 7.24 -11.02 -1.34
C GLU A 84 6.97 -10.29 -0.03
N ILE A 85 5.69 -10.13 0.29
CA ILE A 85 5.19 -9.56 1.53
C ILE A 85 4.56 -10.69 2.32
N ILE A 86 5.13 -11.01 3.48
CA ILE A 86 4.53 -11.97 4.41
C ILE A 86 3.49 -11.22 5.24
N VAL A 87 2.23 -11.67 5.15
CA VAL A 87 1.11 -11.02 5.82
C VAL A 87 0.63 -11.89 6.99
N ASN A 88 0.20 -13.12 6.70
CA ASN A 88 -0.36 -14.07 7.67
C ASN A 88 -1.51 -13.49 8.52
N GLU A 89 -2.41 -12.75 7.86
CA GLU A 89 -3.55 -12.11 8.52
C GLU A 89 -4.85 -12.79 8.13
N ARG A 90 -5.70 -13.04 9.13
CA ARG A 90 -7.00 -13.65 8.90
C ARG A 90 -7.92 -12.66 8.21
N LEU A 91 -8.60 -13.13 7.19
CA LEU A 91 -9.69 -12.43 6.50
C LEU A 91 -11.04 -12.64 7.22
N GLY A 92 -10.99 -13.20 8.42
CA GLY A 92 -12.12 -13.58 9.26
C GLY A 92 -12.06 -12.97 10.65
N ILE A 93 -13.19 -12.96 11.34
CA ILE A 93 -13.30 -12.45 12.71
C ILE A 93 -13.82 -13.58 13.61
N ASP A 94 -13.03 -13.98 14.59
CA ASP A 94 -13.52 -14.84 15.69
C ASP A 94 -14.27 -14.01 16.74
N SER A 95 -13.85 -12.76 16.97
CA SER A 95 -14.51 -11.77 17.82
C SER A 95 -14.27 -10.35 17.31
N LEU A 96 -15.26 -9.46 17.36
CA LEU A 96 -15.17 -8.06 16.90
C LEU A 96 -13.96 -7.29 17.48
N LYS A 97 -13.41 -7.76 18.61
CA LYS A 97 -12.24 -7.18 19.27
C LYS A 97 -10.92 -7.42 18.52
N ASP A 98 -10.87 -8.42 17.63
CA ASP A 98 -9.67 -8.84 16.89
C ASP A 98 -9.63 -8.28 15.46
N ALA A 99 -10.64 -7.50 15.07
CA ALA A 99 -10.80 -6.94 13.73
C ALA A 99 -9.88 -5.73 13.49
N LYS A 100 -8.56 -5.93 13.55
CA LYS A 100 -7.59 -4.85 13.29
C LYS A 100 -7.63 -4.36 11.85
N TYR A 101 -8.03 -5.25 10.94
CA TYR A 101 -7.97 -5.04 9.49
C TYR A 101 -9.32 -5.27 8.80
N ILE A 102 -10.44 -5.40 9.52
CA ILE A 102 -11.71 -5.79 8.92
C ILE A 102 -12.80 -4.74 9.20
N ASP A 103 -13.37 -4.18 8.15
CA ASP A 103 -14.65 -3.47 8.18
C ASP A 103 -15.76 -4.53 8.09
N VAL A 104 -16.39 -4.83 9.22
CA VAL A 104 -17.38 -5.91 9.36
C VAL A 104 -18.64 -5.65 8.56
N ASP A 105 -19.10 -4.40 8.57
CA ASP A 105 -20.34 -3.99 7.91
C ASP A 105 -20.21 -4.12 6.39
N LYS A 106 -19.03 -3.78 5.85
CA LYS A 106 -18.73 -3.91 4.43
C LYS A 106 -18.17 -5.26 4.03
N LYS A 107 -17.76 -6.09 4.99
CA LYS A 107 -17.06 -7.37 4.79
C LYS A 107 -15.76 -7.19 4.00
N GLU A 108 -15.02 -6.15 4.36
CA GLU A 108 -13.79 -5.74 3.69
C GLU A 108 -12.60 -5.95 4.63
N PHE A 109 -11.60 -6.65 4.14
CA PHE A 109 -10.28 -6.69 4.77
C PHE A 109 -9.39 -5.61 4.16
N ILE A 110 -8.74 -4.81 4.99
CA ILE A 110 -7.97 -3.62 4.63
C ILE A 110 -6.54 -3.78 5.14
N TYR A 111 -5.57 -3.83 4.24
CA TYR A 111 -4.15 -3.97 4.58
C TYR A 111 -3.30 -2.94 3.84
N SER A 112 -2.59 -2.10 4.59
CA SER A 112 -1.69 -1.10 4.02
C SER A 112 -0.40 -1.74 3.53
N ILE A 113 0.02 -1.42 2.31
CA ILE A 113 1.24 -1.97 1.67
C ILE A 113 2.31 -0.92 1.36
N ASP A 114 2.15 0.30 1.84
CA ASP A 114 3.00 1.43 1.47
C ASP A 114 4.48 1.19 1.81
N LYS A 115 4.75 0.71 3.03
CA LYS A 115 6.12 0.46 3.50
C LYS A 115 6.74 -0.73 2.77
N GLU A 116 5.94 -1.76 2.55
CA GLU A 116 6.32 -3.03 1.96
C GLU A 116 6.67 -2.84 0.46
N ILE A 117 5.85 -2.10 -0.29
CA ILE A 117 6.15 -1.72 -1.67
C ILE A 117 7.46 -0.93 -1.73
N THR A 118 7.61 0.07 -0.86
CA THR A 118 8.82 0.90 -0.83
C THR A 118 10.06 0.06 -0.55
N HIS A 119 9.97 -0.94 0.33
CA HIS A 119 11.06 -1.86 0.60
C HIS A 119 11.44 -2.72 -0.63
N ILE A 120 10.43 -3.24 -1.33
CA ILE A 120 10.64 -4.05 -2.54
C ILE A 120 11.27 -3.22 -3.65
N LEU A 121 10.68 -2.06 -3.95
CA LEU A 121 11.07 -1.20 -5.08
C LEU A 121 12.30 -0.33 -4.81
N GLY A 122 12.66 -0.11 -3.54
CA GLY A 122 13.75 0.78 -3.12
C GLY A 122 13.26 2.20 -2.86
N SER A 123 13.83 2.90 -1.88
CA SER A 123 13.25 4.17 -1.38
C SER A 123 13.49 5.37 -2.29
N LYS A 124 14.38 5.27 -3.27
CA LYS A 124 14.77 6.37 -4.19
C LYS A 124 14.73 5.92 -5.64
N ASN A 125 13.85 4.96 -5.95
CA ASN A 125 13.69 4.45 -7.31
C ASN A 125 14.98 3.87 -7.91
N GLU A 126 15.92 3.44 -7.07
CA GLU A 126 17.25 3.02 -7.50
C GLU A 126 17.28 1.65 -8.18
N LYS A 127 16.32 0.76 -7.85
CA LYS A 127 16.32 -0.63 -8.32
C LYS A 127 15.72 -0.82 -9.71
N TYR A 128 14.61 -0.12 -9.98
CA TYR A 128 13.79 -0.37 -11.17
C TYR A 128 13.64 0.84 -12.10
N LYS A 129 14.07 2.04 -11.68
CA LYS A 129 13.99 3.29 -12.47
C LYS A 129 12.58 3.55 -13.02
N ILE A 130 11.59 3.36 -12.15
CA ILE A 130 10.17 3.55 -12.42
C ILE A 130 9.91 5.00 -12.85
N THR A 131 9.02 5.21 -13.81
CA THR A 131 8.78 6.56 -14.31
C THR A 131 8.26 7.51 -13.22
N THR A 132 8.73 8.76 -13.27
CA THR A 132 8.17 9.90 -12.53
C THR A 132 7.20 10.66 -13.43
N SER A 133 5.98 10.15 -13.59
CA SER A 133 5.03 10.68 -14.57
C SER A 133 3.57 10.45 -14.19
N ILE A 134 2.68 11.26 -14.78
CA ILE A 134 1.23 10.99 -14.81
C ILE A 134 0.90 9.65 -15.51
N TYR A 135 1.83 9.15 -16.34
CA TYR A 135 1.71 7.86 -17.02
C TYR A 135 2.42 6.80 -16.18
N MET A 136 1.66 6.14 -15.31
CA MET A 136 2.18 5.08 -14.43
C MET A 136 2.75 3.92 -15.25
N GLU A 137 3.85 3.34 -14.78
CA GLU A 137 4.51 2.21 -15.43
C GLU A 137 3.71 0.92 -15.27
N LYS A 138 3.50 0.22 -16.38
CA LYS A 138 2.76 -1.04 -16.45
C LYS A 138 3.65 -2.27 -16.34
N GLY A 139 3.03 -3.44 -16.29
CA GLY A 139 3.72 -4.73 -16.26
C GLY A 139 4.14 -5.16 -14.85
N PHE A 140 3.57 -4.52 -13.84
CA PHE A 140 3.65 -5.00 -12.47
C PHE A 140 2.41 -5.83 -12.15
N ASP A 141 2.58 -6.88 -11.36
CA ASP A 141 1.46 -7.65 -10.83
C ASP A 141 1.60 -7.87 -9.33
N LEU A 142 0.46 -7.92 -8.64
CA LEU A 142 0.34 -8.45 -7.29
C LEU A 142 -0.41 -9.77 -7.33
N GLU A 143 0.22 -10.82 -6.84
CA GLU A 143 -0.39 -12.14 -6.64
C GLU A 143 -0.71 -12.34 -5.16
N PHE A 144 -1.99 -12.48 -4.86
CA PHE A 144 -2.54 -12.68 -3.52
C PHE A 144 -2.66 -14.16 -3.24
N VAL A 145 -1.93 -14.67 -2.25
CA VAL A 145 -2.02 -16.08 -1.83
C VAL A 145 -2.95 -16.15 -0.63
N ILE A 146 -4.11 -16.75 -0.85
CA ILE A 146 -5.17 -16.87 0.16
C ILE A 146 -5.38 -18.35 0.47
N GLU A 147 -5.38 -18.66 1.76
CA GLU A 147 -5.68 -20.00 2.26
C GLU A 147 -7.03 -20.00 2.96
N ASN A 148 -7.76 -21.09 2.83
CA ASN A 148 -8.97 -21.36 3.59
C ASN A 148 -9.02 -22.84 3.91
N GLU A 149 -8.90 -23.17 5.19
CA GLU A 149 -8.69 -24.55 5.64
C GLU A 149 -7.42 -25.14 5.01
N ASP A 150 -7.55 -26.20 4.21
CA ASP A 150 -6.41 -26.87 3.53
C ASP A 150 -6.34 -26.55 2.03
N LYS A 151 -7.05 -25.51 1.58
CA LYS A 151 -7.05 -25.11 0.18
C LYS A 151 -6.39 -23.76 0.00
N THR A 152 -5.53 -23.67 -1.01
CA THR A 152 -4.86 -22.43 -1.40
C THR A 152 -5.42 -21.95 -2.73
N ALA A 153 -5.63 -20.65 -2.84
CA ALA A 153 -5.88 -19.96 -4.09
C ALA A 153 -4.90 -18.83 -4.28
N THR A 154 -4.68 -18.50 -5.54
CA THR A 154 -3.99 -17.29 -5.92
C THR A 154 -4.89 -16.40 -6.76
N ILE A 155 -4.87 -15.10 -6.51
CA ILE A 155 -5.53 -14.11 -7.33
C ILE A 155 -4.45 -13.16 -7.81
N LYS A 156 -4.27 -13.03 -9.13
CA LYS A 156 -3.27 -12.14 -9.72
C LYS A 156 -3.94 -10.89 -10.28
N LYS A 157 -3.38 -9.72 -9.96
CA LYS A 157 -3.89 -8.42 -10.41
C LYS A 157 -2.76 -7.55 -10.95
N GLU A 158 -2.95 -7.07 -12.19
CA GLU A 158 -2.04 -6.12 -12.81
C GLU A 158 -2.19 -4.74 -12.14
N ILE A 159 -1.06 -4.15 -11.78
CA ILE A 159 -0.96 -2.78 -11.26
C ILE A 159 -0.10 -1.92 -12.17
N SER A 160 -0.33 -0.62 -12.11
CA SER A 160 0.66 0.37 -12.53
C SER A 160 1.32 1.01 -11.32
N VAL A 161 2.58 1.40 -11.48
CA VAL A 161 3.38 2.05 -10.43
C VAL A 161 4.01 3.34 -10.98
N ALA A 162 3.99 4.41 -10.20
CA ALA A 162 4.75 5.63 -10.49
C ALA A 162 5.55 6.04 -9.25
N TYR A 163 6.74 6.57 -9.43
CA TYR A 163 7.51 7.19 -8.34
C TYR A 163 7.25 8.70 -8.34
N ASN A 164 7.05 9.29 -7.16
CA ASN A 164 6.83 10.72 -6.99
C ASN A 164 7.97 11.27 -6.13
N GLU A 165 8.63 12.34 -6.59
CA GLU A 165 9.71 13.02 -5.88
C GLU A 165 9.21 14.09 -4.89
#